data_AF-A0A8C6ZT87-F1
#
_entry.id   AF-A0A8C6ZT87-F1
#
_cell.length_a   1.000
_cell.length_b   1.000
_cell.length_c   1.000
_cell.angle_alpha   90.00
_cell.angle_beta   90.00
_cell.angle_gamma   90.00
#
_symmetry.space_group_name_H-M   'P 1'
#
loop_
_entity.id
_entity.type
_entity.pdbx_description
1 polymer ?
#
loop_
_entity_poly.entity_id
_entity_poly.type
_entity_poly.pdbx_seq_one_letter_code
_entity_poly.pdbx_strand_id
1 'polypeptide(L)'
;MIWLIHPLGGRAILDITLIANVQSQSHSDFFLSCVMGERDVSYLQIERDNKIVMTHPKTGFQNYRNRSNYVQARGFSMPDLVGILYCLGRTPTEQAQVVYVHNSHNAHLFPVKATQSVNVAESATFSAKVLKKKETDVMWKRNGTYYQTTDRGEVRDNVFKLTLPNVSVSENGVYSATFMGDSPLWSAFYRLIVRGERAAGGEGPTTTPPCGHPLWVCPPGTEGPQRGPGGREWLSHGYPFGINVSLQTAPTN
;
A
#
# COMPACT_ATOMS: atom_id res chain seq x y z
N MET A 1 6.79 39.62 -29.22
CA MET A 1 6.19 38.27 -29.35
C MET A 1 7.34 37.27 -29.33
N ILE A 2 7.64 36.72 -28.15
CA ILE A 2 8.73 35.75 -27.97
C ILE A 2 8.07 34.43 -27.59
N TRP A 3 8.20 33.44 -28.47
CA TRP A 3 7.81 32.06 -28.22
C TRP A 3 8.88 31.42 -27.33
N LEU A 4 8.55 31.14 -26.07
CA LEU A 4 9.35 30.23 -25.25
C LEU A 4 8.81 28.81 -25.47
N ILE A 5 9.62 28.02 -26.15
CA ILE A 5 9.48 26.58 -26.29
C ILE A 5 9.48 25.98 -24.88
N HIS A 6 8.41 25.28 -24.53
CA HIS A 6 8.29 24.56 -23.27
C HIS A 6 9.38 23.48 -23.21
N PRO A 7 10.20 23.39 -22.15
CA PRO A 7 11.06 22.24 -21.98
C PRO A 7 10.19 21.05 -21.56
N LEU A 8 9.99 20.11 -22.48
CA LEU A 8 9.70 18.71 -22.17
C LEU A 8 10.92 18.15 -21.42
N GLY A 9 10.91 18.20 -20.08
CA GLY A 9 12.01 17.76 -19.23
C GLY A 9 11.53 16.80 -18.14
N GLY A 10 11.84 15.51 -18.30
CA GLY A 10 12.02 14.46 -17.27
C GLY A 10 10.98 14.33 -16.14
N ARG A 11 10.14 13.30 -16.20
CA ARG A 11 9.49 12.71 -15.00
C ARG A 11 10.59 12.31 -14.01
N ALA A 12 10.71 12.97 -12.86
CA ALA A 12 11.58 12.48 -11.81
C ALA A 12 10.81 11.47 -10.93
N ILE A 13 11.58 10.51 -10.44
CA ILE A 13 11.12 9.27 -9.81
C ILE A 13 11.71 9.30 -8.43
N LEU A 14 10.91 9.63 -7.42
CA LEU A 14 11.37 9.56 -6.04
C LEU A 14 11.58 8.10 -5.66
N ASP A 15 12.80 7.76 -5.24
CA ASP A 15 13.09 6.46 -4.63
C ASP A 15 12.77 6.49 -3.14
N ILE A 16 11.65 5.87 -2.77
CA ILE A 16 11.21 5.76 -1.37
C ILE A 16 11.02 4.29 -1.02
N THR A 17 11.75 3.85 0.01
CA THR A 17 11.65 2.51 0.56
C THR A 17 11.04 2.57 1.96
N LEU A 18 9.98 1.79 2.18
CA LEU A 18 9.34 1.61 3.48
C LEU A 18 9.63 0.20 4.00
N ILE A 19 10.05 0.10 5.25
CA ILE A 19 10.49 -1.15 5.86
C ILE A 19 9.70 -1.36 7.14
N ALA A 20 9.14 -2.55 7.31
CA ALA A 20 8.35 -2.93 8.48
C ALA A 20 8.90 -4.22 9.12
N ASN A 21 8.94 -4.29 10.45
CA ASN A 21 9.19 -5.55 11.17
C ASN A 21 7.88 -6.32 11.40
N VAL A 22 7.28 -6.80 10.30
CA VAL A 22 5.96 -7.46 10.30
C VAL A 22 5.83 -8.68 11.22
N GLN A 23 6.95 -9.25 11.68
CA GLN A 23 6.95 -10.39 12.61
C GLN A 23 6.71 -9.97 14.07
N SER A 24 6.82 -8.68 14.40
CA SER A 24 6.54 -8.20 15.75
C SER A 24 5.05 -8.32 16.06
N GLN A 25 4.71 -9.21 17.00
CA GLN A 25 3.34 -9.33 17.53
C GLN A 25 3.01 -8.23 18.55
N SER A 26 4.04 -7.59 19.09
CA SER A 26 3.92 -6.48 20.02
C SER A 26 3.87 -5.16 19.28
N HIS A 27 2.86 -4.33 19.57
CA HIS A 27 2.73 -3.01 18.96
C HIS A 27 3.82 -2.04 19.45
N SER A 28 4.33 -2.20 20.67
CA SER A 28 5.41 -1.35 21.19
C SER A 28 6.74 -1.61 20.50
N ASP A 29 6.96 -2.86 20.08
CA ASP A 29 8.21 -3.29 19.44
C ASP A 29 8.13 -3.21 17.91
N PHE A 30 6.93 -2.95 17.38
CA PHE A 30 6.73 -2.68 15.96
C PHE A 30 7.35 -1.33 15.56
N PHE A 31 7.96 -1.29 14.39
CA PHE A 31 8.53 -0.11 13.78
C PHE A 31 8.26 -0.04 12.27
N LEU A 32 8.22 1.20 11.77
CA LEU A 32 8.32 1.48 10.34
C LEU A 32 9.52 2.37 10.10
N SER A 33 10.40 1.98 9.19
CA SER A 33 11.49 2.82 8.71
C SER A 33 11.21 3.27 7.29
N CYS A 34 11.36 4.56 7.03
CA CYS A 34 11.30 5.09 5.69
C CYS A 34 12.63 5.72 5.29
N VAL A 35 13.08 5.37 4.09
CA VAL A 35 14.35 5.82 3.51
C VAL A 35 14.07 6.41 2.15
N MET A 36 14.68 7.56 1.88
CA MET A 36 14.64 8.22 0.58
C MET A 36 16.04 8.21 -0.06
N GLY A 37 16.11 7.85 -1.34
CA GLY A 37 17.36 7.79 -2.09
C GLY A 37 17.90 9.15 -2.52
N GLU A 38 17.05 10.18 -2.51
CA GLU A 38 17.41 11.52 -2.99
C GLU A 38 18.36 12.27 -2.07
N ARG A 39 19.14 13.18 -2.67
CA ARG A 39 20.12 14.01 -1.94
C ARG A 39 19.48 15.28 -1.36
N ASP A 40 18.43 15.79 -1.99
CA ASP A 40 17.74 17.05 -1.68
C ASP A 40 16.38 16.81 -1.01
N VAL A 41 16.35 15.94 0.01
CA VAL A 41 15.13 15.65 0.78
C VAL A 41 14.69 16.89 1.56
N SER A 42 13.55 17.48 1.18
CA SER A 42 12.95 18.62 1.87
C SER A 42 12.06 18.18 3.03
N TYR A 43 11.40 17.02 2.89
CA TYR A 43 10.51 16.47 3.90
C TYR A 43 10.47 14.94 3.83
N LEU A 44 10.52 14.30 4.99
CA LEU A 44 10.34 12.85 5.12
C LEU A 44 9.70 12.53 6.47
N GLN A 45 8.50 11.96 6.45
CA GLN A 45 7.77 11.64 7.68
C GLN A 45 6.88 10.41 7.48
N ILE A 46 6.68 9.64 8.55
CA ILE A 46 5.66 8.60 8.59
C ILE A 46 4.43 9.18 9.29
N GLU A 47 3.27 9.01 8.67
CA GLU A 47 1.98 9.52 9.12
C GLU A 47 0.93 8.40 9.09
N ARG A 48 -0.17 8.62 9.82
CA ARG A 48 -1.34 7.74 9.84
C ARG A 48 -2.52 8.42 9.16
N ASP A 49 -3.22 7.69 8.31
CA ASP A 49 -4.48 8.18 7.73
C ASP A 49 -5.67 7.92 8.67
N ASN A 50 -6.02 8.94 9.44
CA ASN A 50 -7.15 8.91 10.37
C ASN A 50 -8.52 9.07 9.68
N LYS A 51 -8.57 9.46 8.40
CA LYS A 51 -9.84 9.63 7.67
C LYS A 51 -10.47 8.29 7.32
N ILE A 52 -9.62 7.27 7.11
CA ILE A 52 -10.05 5.91 6.75
C ILE A 52 -10.37 5.09 8.00
N VAL A 53 -9.59 5.26 9.07
CA VAL A 53 -9.80 4.58 10.36
C VAL A 53 -9.98 5.62 11.44
N MET A 54 -11.23 6.05 11.62
CA MET A 54 -11.60 6.98 12.67
C MET A 54 -11.50 6.30 14.03
N THR A 55 -10.41 6.59 14.74
CA THR A 55 -10.19 6.20 16.13
C THR A 55 -10.01 7.47 16.95
N HIS A 56 -10.48 7.47 18.21
CA HIS A 56 -10.31 8.61 19.09
C HIS A 56 -8.81 8.95 19.22
N PRO A 57 -8.43 10.23 19.11
CA PRO A 57 -7.02 10.61 19.11
C PRO A 57 -6.40 10.34 20.48
N LYS A 58 -5.40 9.45 20.57
CA LYS A 58 -4.53 9.33 21.74
C LYS A 58 -3.09 9.04 21.33
N THR A 59 -2.20 9.79 21.98
CA THR A 59 -0.73 9.67 22.09
C THR A 59 0.11 9.69 20.80
N GLY A 60 -0.34 9.09 19.69
CA GLY A 60 0.47 9.01 18.47
C GLY A 60 1.74 8.18 18.66
N PHE A 61 2.39 7.85 17.54
CA PHE A 61 3.73 7.26 17.54
C PHE A 61 4.78 8.36 17.38
N GLN A 62 6.03 8.05 17.73
CA GLN A 62 7.14 9.00 17.60
C GLN A 62 7.92 8.74 16.32
N ASN A 63 8.18 9.80 15.57
CA ASN A 63 9.08 9.79 14.42
C ASN A 63 10.50 10.16 14.89
N TYR A 64 11.39 9.18 14.89
CA TYR A 64 12.82 9.35 15.17
C TYR A 64 13.57 9.62 13.88
N ARG A 65 14.21 10.78 13.80
CA ARG A 65 14.97 11.21 12.63
C ARG A 65 16.46 11.20 12.96
N ASN A 66 17.21 10.35 12.27
CA ASN A 66 18.66 10.29 12.38
C ASN A 66 19.35 11.08 11.24
N ARG A 67 18.76 11.08 10.04
CA ARG A 67 19.29 11.78 8.85
C ARG A 67 18.17 12.52 8.10
N SER A 68 18.53 13.39 7.15
CA SER A 68 17.56 14.09 6.29
C SER A 68 16.71 13.12 5.45
N ASN A 69 17.30 11.99 5.05
CA ASN A 69 16.70 11.01 4.17
C ASN A 69 16.25 9.71 4.88
N TYR A 70 16.23 9.69 6.22
CA TYR A 70 15.81 8.55 7.02
C TYR A 70 14.94 8.96 8.21
N VAL A 71 13.78 8.32 8.34
CA VAL A 71 12.90 8.46 9.50
C VAL A 71 12.42 7.09 9.95
N GLN A 72 12.26 6.90 11.26
CA GLN A 72 11.71 5.69 11.81
C GLN A 72 10.61 5.99 12.83
N ALA A 73 9.44 5.39 12.63
CA ALA A 73 8.33 5.44 13.55
C ALA A 73 8.39 4.27 14.53
N ARG A 74 8.28 4.55 15.84
CA ARG A 74 8.22 3.54 16.92
C ARG A 74 7.28 3.97 18.05
N GLY A 75 7.02 3.08 18.99
CA GLY A 75 6.20 3.35 20.17
C GLY A 75 4.72 3.40 19.85
N PHE A 76 4.28 2.55 18.92
CA PHE A 76 2.87 2.53 18.53
C PHE A 76 2.00 1.95 19.64
N SER A 77 0.85 2.58 19.86
CA SER A 77 -0.29 1.93 20.50
C SER A 77 -1.09 1.11 19.48
N MET A 78 -1.96 0.21 19.96
CA MET A 78 -2.93 -0.50 19.11
C MET A 78 -3.66 0.43 18.11
N PRO A 79 -4.33 1.50 18.56
CA PRO A 79 -5.07 2.37 17.65
C PRO A 79 -4.17 3.17 16.70
N ASP A 80 -2.92 3.46 17.08
CA ASP A 80 -1.98 4.14 16.20
C ASP A 80 -1.46 3.23 15.07
N LEU A 81 -1.32 1.94 15.36
CA LEU A 81 -0.77 0.98 14.41
C LEU A 81 -1.83 0.38 13.48
N VAL A 82 -3.01 0.01 14.00
CA VAL A 82 -4.04 -0.61 13.18
C VAL A 82 -4.62 0.40 12.20
N GLY A 83 -4.59 0.05 10.92
CA GLY A 83 -5.10 0.88 9.83
C GLY A 83 -4.05 1.19 8.77
N ILE A 84 -4.01 2.44 8.34
CA ILE A 84 -3.25 2.89 7.17
C ILE A 84 -2.16 3.84 7.64
N LEU A 85 -0.93 3.50 7.36
CA LEU A 85 0.24 4.35 7.55
C LEU A 85 0.84 4.66 6.19
N TYR A 86 1.47 5.81 6.06
CA TYR A 86 2.23 6.13 4.86
C TYR A 86 3.50 6.85 5.21
N CYS A 87 4.53 6.62 4.40
CA CYS A 87 5.69 7.49 4.36
C CYS A 87 5.48 8.55 3.29
N LEU A 88 5.63 9.81 3.68
CA LEU A 88 5.57 10.96 2.79
C LEU A 88 6.97 11.50 2.56
N GLY A 89 7.46 11.39 1.32
CA GLY A 89 8.73 11.98 0.89
C GLY A 89 8.49 13.16 -0.03
N ARG A 90 9.25 14.24 0.16
CA ARG A 90 9.24 15.42 -0.72
C ARG A 90 10.66 15.90 -1.00
N THR A 91 10.87 16.36 -2.22
CA THR A 91 11.97 17.24 -2.64
C THR A 91 11.40 18.65 -2.86
N PRO A 92 12.18 19.66 -3.28
CA PRO A 92 11.64 20.97 -3.64
C PRO A 92 10.67 20.93 -4.83
N THR A 93 10.79 19.93 -5.71
CA THR A 93 10.02 19.84 -6.96
C THR A 93 8.98 18.73 -6.97
N GLU A 94 9.14 17.69 -6.14
CA GLU A 94 8.34 16.47 -6.21
C GLU A 94 7.87 15.96 -4.85
N GLN A 95 6.81 15.17 -4.86
CA GLN A 95 6.27 14.49 -3.69
C GLN A 95 5.77 13.10 -4.07
N ALA A 96 6.04 12.13 -3.20
CA ALA A 96 5.53 10.77 -3.32
C ALA A 96 5.16 10.21 -1.95
N GLN A 97 4.30 9.19 -1.96
CA GLN A 97 3.92 8.50 -0.74
C GLN A 97 3.92 6.98 -0.92
N VAL A 98 4.38 6.28 0.11
CA VAL A 98 4.35 4.82 0.18
C VAL A 98 3.36 4.41 1.25
N VAL A 99 2.31 3.70 0.85
CA VAL A 99 1.22 3.28 1.74
C VAL A 99 1.49 1.89 2.28
N TYR A 100 1.41 1.75 3.60
CA TYR A 100 1.43 0.51 4.36
C TYR A 100 0.09 0.29 5.07
N VAL A 101 -0.38 -0.95 5.05
CA VAL A 101 -1.63 -1.34 5.69
C VAL A 101 -1.32 -2.36 6.76
N HIS A 102 -1.66 -2.03 8.01
CA HIS A 102 -1.48 -2.92 9.15
C HIS A 102 -2.81 -3.52 9.58
N ASN A 103 -2.84 -4.83 9.75
CA ASN A 103 -3.99 -5.59 10.23
C ASN A 103 -3.66 -6.17 11.61
N SER A 104 -4.54 -5.97 12.59
CA SER A 104 -4.33 -6.58 13.90
C SER A 104 -4.42 -8.10 13.81
N HIS A 105 -3.47 -8.81 14.42
CA HIS A 105 -3.55 -10.26 14.59
C HIS A 105 -4.76 -10.70 15.44
N ASN A 106 -5.31 -9.80 16.26
CA ASN A 106 -6.46 -10.06 17.13
C ASN A 106 -7.81 -9.62 16.54
N ALA A 107 -7.81 -9.18 15.27
CA ALA A 107 -9.00 -8.74 14.55
C ALA A 107 -10.06 -9.84 14.42
N HIS A 108 -11.31 -9.44 14.20
CA HIS A 108 -12.41 -10.38 13.96
C HIS A 108 -12.36 -10.92 12.53
N LEU A 109 -11.91 -10.07 11.60
CA LEU A 109 -11.68 -10.36 10.21
C LEU A 109 -10.18 -10.18 9.91
N PHE A 110 -9.59 -11.11 9.18
CA PHE A 110 -8.18 -11.01 8.78
C PHE A 110 -8.03 -11.23 7.27
N PRO A 111 -7.30 -10.36 6.56
CA PRO A 111 -7.19 -10.46 5.11
C PRO A 111 -6.39 -11.69 4.70
N VAL A 112 -6.85 -12.38 3.66
CA VAL A 112 -6.05 -13.45 3.02
C VAL A 112 -4.81 -12.87 2.34
N LYS A 113 -4.98 -11.72 1.65
CA LYS A 113 -3.91 -10.94 1.02
C LYS A 113 -4.18 -9.47 1.27
N ALA A 114 -3.26 -8.77 1.95
CA ALA A 114 -3.47 -7.38 2.37
C ALA A 114 -3.24 -6.36 1.24
N THR A 115 -2.49 -6.70 0.18
CA THR A 115 -2.28 -5.84 -0.99
C THR A 115 -2.51 -6.65 -2.25
N GLN A 116 -3.41 -6.18 -3.12
CA GLN A 116 -3.67 -6.80 -4.42
C GLN A 116 -3.31 -5.82 -5.53
N SER A 117 -2.56 -6.31 -6.52
CA SER A 117 -2.22 -5.56 -7.73
C SER A 117 -2.88 -6.23 -8.93
N VAL A 118 -3.58 -5.45 -9.74
CA VAL A 118 -4.30 -5.89 -10.93
C VAL A 118 -4.08 -4.86 -12.05
N ASN A 119 -4.32 -5.25 -13.29
CA ASN A 119 -4.35 -4.32 -14.41
C ASN A 119 -5.75 -3.71 -14.58
N VAL A 120 -5.83 -2.58 -15.27
CA VAL A 120 -7.11 -2.04 -15.71
C VAL A 120 -7.92 -3.10 -16.45
N ALA A 121 -9.24 -3.08 -16.26
CA ALA A 121 -10.21 -4.04 -16.77
C ALA A 121 -10.13 -5.47 -16.22
N GLU A 122 -9.18 -5.80 -15.36
CA GLU A 122 -9.19 -7.06 -14.61
C GLU A 122 -10.16 -7.00 -13.42
N SER A 123 -10.48 -8.16 -12.86
CA SER A 123 -11.25 -8.24 -11.62
C SER A 123 -10.33 -8.29 -10.41
N ALA A 124 -10.63 -7.51 -9.38
CA ALA A 124 -10.00 -7.61 -8.06
C ALA A 124 -10.91 -8.39 -7.09
N THR A 125 -10.32 -9.15 -6.17
CA THR A 125 -11.08 -9.91 -5.17
C THR A 125 -10.40 -9.83 -3.82
N PHE A 126 -11.07 -9.16 -2.87
CA PHE A 126 -10.68 -9.19 -1.46
C PHE A 126 -11.35 -10.35 -0.75
N SER A 127 -10.62 -10.97 0.17
CA SER A 127 -11.10 -12.10 0.95
C SER A 127 -10.69 -11.93 2.41
N ALA A 128 -11.66 -11.97 3.30
CA ALA A 128 -11.48 -11.85 4.75
C ALA A 128 -11.80 -13.18 5.42
N LYS A 129 -10.83 -13.78 6.11
CA LYS A 129 -11.07 -14.92 6.99
C LYS A 129 -11.75 -14.43 8.27
N VAL A 130 -12.79 -15.14 8.69
CA VAL A 130 -13.46 -14.90 9.96
C VAL A 130 -12.68 -15.58 11.08
N LEU A 131 -11.99 -14.80 11.90
CA LEU A 131 -11.29 -15.29 13.09
C LEU A 131 -12.20 -15.34 14.32
N LYS A 132 -13.13 -14.39 14.43
CA LYS A 132 -14.17 -14.38 15.47
C LYS A 132 -15.53 -14.18 14.82
N LYS A 133 -16.42 -15.17 14.96
CA LYS A 133 -17.75 -15.13 14.36
C LYS A 133 -18.62 -14.08 15.05
N LYS A 134 -19.44 -13.41 14.25
CA LYS A 134 -20.47 -12.46 14.69
C LYS A 134 -21.75 -12.74 13.92
N GLU A 135 -22.88 -12.54 14.59
CA GLU A 135 -24.21 -12.74 14.03
C GLU A 135 -24.69 -11.45 13.31
N THR A 136 -23.85 -10.89 12.43
CA THR A 136 -24.13 -9.64 11.72
C THR A 136 -23.44 -9.61 10.37
N ASP A 137 -23.88 -8.69 9.51
CA ASP A 137 -23.35 -8.53 8.16
C ASP A 137 -21.99 -7.84 8.17
N VAL A 138 -21.29 -7.90 7.03
CA VAL A 138 -20.01 -7.22 6.84
C VAL A 138 -20.20 -6.01 5.97
N MET A 139 -19.88 -4.85 6.54
CA MET A 139 -19.80 -3.59 5.82
C MET A 139 -18.41 -3.44 5.19
N TRP A 140 -18.41 -3.16 3.90
CA TRP A 140 -17.23 -2.80 3.11
C TRP A 140 -17.15 -1.28 2.95
N LYS A 141 -15.95 -0.74 3.12
CA LYS A 141 -15.65 0.67 2.88
C LYS A 141 -14.53 0.84 1.88
N ARG A 142 -14.56 1.93 1.13
CA ARG A 142 -13.48 2.37 0.22
C ARG A 142 -13.02 3.76 0.65
N ASN A 143 -11.74 3.91 0.98
CA ASN A 143 -11.17 5.17 1.47
C ASN A 143 -11.98 5.79 2.63
N GLY A 144 -12.51 4.94 3.52
CA GLY A 144 -13.28 5.35 4.70
C GLY A 144 -14.78 5.54 4.46
N THR A 145 -15.24 5.62 3.22
CA THR A 145 -16.67 5.77 2.89
C THR A 145 -17.34 4.41 2.66
N TYR A 146 -18.63 4.31 2.96
CA TYR A 146 -19.42 3.11 2.68
C TYR A 146 -19.33 2.74 1.20
N TYR A 147 -19.10 1.46 0.91
CA TYR A 147 -19.08 0.92 -0.44
C TYR A 147 -20.24 -0.05 -0.65
N GLN A 148 -20.31 -1.13 0.12
CA GLN A 148 -21.42 -2.09 0.10
C GLN A 148 -21.49 -2.91 1.38
N THR A 149 -22.50 -3.77 1.50
CA THR A 149 -22.62 -4.78 2.55
C THR A 149 -22.65 -6.17 1.93
N THR A 150 -22.04 -7.15 2.60
CA THR A 150 -22.21 -8.57 2.29
C THR A 150 -23.05 -9.20 3.40
N ASP A 151 -24.16 -9.82 3.01
CA ASP A 151 -25.03 -10.53 3.94
C ASP A 151 -24.30 -11.71 4.57
N ARG A 152 -24.55 -11.95 5.85
CA ARG A 152 -23.92 -13.05 6.59
C ARG A 152 -24.23 -14.42 5.97
N GLY A 153 -25.41 -14.61 5.39
CA GLY A 153 -25.82 -15.85 4.71
C GLY A 153 -25.00 -16.16 3.45
N GLU A 154 -24.28 -15.18 2.90
CA GLU A 154 -23.39 -15.36 1.76
C GLU A 154 -22.00 -15.91 2.14
N VAL A 155 -21.68 -16.00 3.44
CA VAL A 155 -20.39 -16.51 3.91
C VAL A 155 -20.26 -17.99 3.60
N ARG A 156 -19.25 -18.33 2.81
CA ARG A 156 -18.82 -19.71 2.56
C ARG A 156 -17.44 -19.93 3.17
N ASP A 157 -17.25 -21.08 3.79
CA ASP A 157 -15.96 -21.50 4.37
C ASP A 157 -15.37 -20.52 5.40
N ASN A 158 -16.22 -19.76 6.11
CA ASN A 158 -15.80 -18.68 7.02
C ASN A 158 -14.96 -17.60 6.33
N VAL A 159 -15.22 -17.33 5.05
CA VAL A 159 -14.55 -16.28 4.27
C VAL A 159 -15.59 -15.35 3.65
N PHE A 160 -15.49 -14.06 3.97
CA PHE A 160 -16.21 -13.01 3.24
C PHE A 160 -15.41 -12.60 2.00
N LYS A 161 -16.11 -12.32 0.89
CA LYS A 161 -15.48 -11.91 -0.36
C LYS A 161 -16.12 -10.63 -0.90
N LEU A 162 -15.27 -9.77 -1.46
CA LEU A 162 -15.69 -8.63 -2.25
C LEU A 162 -15.00 -8.72 -3.61
N THR A 163 -15.79 -8.79 -4.69
CA THR A 163 -15.28 -8.83 -6.06
C THR A 163 -15.61 -7.53 -6.77
N LEU A 164 -14.59 -6.88 -7.31
CA LEU A 164 -14.68 -5.68 -8.12
C LEU A 164 -14.44 -6.10 -9.58
N PRO A 165 -15.47 -6.18 -10.43
CA PRO A 165 -15.27 -6.53 -11.84
C PRO A 165 -14.80 -5.32 -12.65
N ASN A 166 -13.97 -5.55 -13.67
CA ASN A 166 -13.57 -4.55 -14.66
C ASN A 166 -13.00 -3.27 -14.02
N VAL A 167 -11.94 -3.41 -13.22
CA VAL A 167 -11.45 -2.32 -12.38
C VAL A 167 -10.77 -1.19 -13.17
N SER A 168 -10.92 0.04 -12.68
CA SER A 168 -10.29 1.24 -13.26
C SER A 168 -9.24 1.85 -12.33
N VAL A 169 -8.35 2.70 -12.87
CA VAL A 169 -7.35 3.41 -12.06
C VAL A 169 -7.99 4.26 -10.94
N SER A 170 -9.25 4.68 -11.11
CA SER A 170 -10.00 5.43 -10.09
C SER A 170 -10.38 4.62 -8.85
N GLU A 171 -10.30 3.29 -8.93
CA GLU A 171 -10.60 2.38 -7.82
C GLU A 171 -9.37 2.08 -6.95
N ASN A 172 -8.20 2.61 -7.31
CA ASN A 172 -7.04 2.60 -6.43
C ASN A 172 -7.38 3.17 -5.05
N GLY A 173 -6.89 2.51 -4.00
CA GLY A 173 -7.12 2.97 -2.65
C GLY A 173 -7.06 1.87 -1.61
N VAL A 174 -7.62 2.18 -0.45
CA VAL A 174 -7.71 1.26 0.68
C VAL A 174 -9.16 0.83 0.87
N TYR A 175 -9.36 -0.46 1.01
CA TYR A 175 -10.64 -1.07 1.32
C TYR A 175 -10.61 -1.63 2.73
N SER A 176 -11.75 -1.63 3.41
CA SER A 176 -11.88 -2.31 4.70
C SER A 176 -13.16 -3.11 4.81
N ALA A 177 -13.09 -4.22 5.54
CA ALA A 177 -14.21 -5.08 5.87
C ALA A 177 -14.40 -5.09 7.38
N THR A 178 -15.60 -4.79 7.86
CA THR A 178 -15.92 -4.73 9.30
C THR A 178 -17.29 -5.33 9.54
N PHE A 179 -17.44 -6.12 10.60
CA PHE A 179 -18.77 -6.48 11.08
C PHE A 179 -19.55 -5.21 11.45
N MET A 180 -20.84 -5.14 11.08
CA MET A 180 -21.65 -3.99 11.39
C MET A 180 -21.75 -3.77 12.91
N GLY A 181 -21.53 -2.53 13.35
CA GLY A 181 -21.52 -2.15 14.77
C GLY A 181 -20.20 -2.40 15.52
N ASP A 182 -19.22 -3.10 14.92
CA ASP A 182 -17.91 -3.28 15.54
C ASP A 182 -16.99 -2.06 15.32
N SER A 183 -15.94 -1.97 16.15
CA SER A 183 -14.88 -0.97 15.99
C SER A 183 -14.05 -1.21 14.72
N PRO A 184 -13.66 -0.15 13.97
CA PRO A 184 -12.72 -0.25 12.86
C PRO A 184 -11.36 -0.88 13.19
N LEU A 185 -11.00 -0.95 14.48
CA LEU A 185 -9.76 -1.61 14.94
C LEU A 185 -9.79 -3.13 14.76
N TRP A 186 -10.98 -3.71 14.56
CA TRP A 186 -11.18 -5.15 14.36
C TRP A 186 -11.44 -5.51 12.89
N SER A 187 -11.30 -4.53 11.99
CA SER A 187 -11.50 -4.68 10.55
C SER A 187 -10.33 -5.38 9.87
N ALA A 188 -10.61 -5.98 8.72
CA ALA A 188 -9.59 -6.33 7.74
C ALA A 188 -9.40 -5.15 6.77
N PHE A 189 -8.14 -4.75 6.53
CA PHE A 189 -7.75 -3.69 5.63
C PHE A 189 -6.98 -4.25 4.43
N TYR A 190 -7.26 -3.68 3.26
CA TYR A 190 -6.71 -4.08 1.97
C TYR A 190 -6.22 -2.87 1.21
N ARG A 191 -5.15 -3.00 0.43
CA ARG A 191 -4.73 -2.02 -0.56
C ARG A 191 -4.96 -2.55 -1.96
N LEU A 192 -5.72 -1.82 -2.77
CA LEU A 192 -5.84 -2.06 -4.21
C LEU A 192 -4.82 -1.21 -4.96
N ILE A 193 -4.08 -1.85 -5.85
CA ILE A 193 -3.26 -1.19 -6.87
C ILE A 193 -3.81 -1.60 -8.24
N VAL A 194 -4.41 -0.67 -8.97
CA VAL A 194 -4.80 -0.85 -10.38
C VAL A 194 -3.76 -0.19 -11.26
N ARG A 195 -3.08 -1.00 -12.07
CA ARG A 195 -2.04 -0.58 -13.02
C ARG A 195 -2.71 -0.03 -14.26
N GLY A 196 -2.32 1.18 -14.68
CA GLY A 196 -2.77 1.75 -15.95
C GLY A 196 -2.24 0.98 -17.16
N GLU A 197 -2.91 1.13 -18.30
CA GLU A 197 -2.39 0.64 -19.59
C GLU A 197 -1.03 1.26 -19.90
N ARG A 198 -0.16 0.47 -20.56
CA ARG A 198 1.03 1.04 -21.20
C ARG A 198 0.55 2.03 -22.27
N ALA A 199 1.15 3.22 -22.33
CA ALA A 199 0.91 4.11 -23.46
C ALA A 199 1.17 3.36 -24.77
N ALA A 200 0.12 3.16 -25.56
CA ALA A 200 0.21 2.54 -26.87
C ALA A 200 1.04 3.45 -27.79
N GLY A 201 2.29 3.06 -28.06
CA GLY A 201 3.21 3.84 -28.87
C GLY A 201 4.64 3.31 -29.01
N GLY A 202 4.89 2.04 -28.66
CA GLY A 202 6.19 1.40 -28.91
C GLY A 202 5.97 -0.01 -29.42
N GLU A 203 6.27 -0.24 -30.70
CA GLU A 203 6.19 -1.56 -31.34
C GLU A 203 7.28 -2.52 -30.81
N GLY A 204 6.85 -3.61 -30.17
CA GLY A 204 7.48 -4.95 -30.08
C GLY A 204 8.73 -5.16 -29.19
N PRO A 205 9.15 -6.42 -28.88
CA PRO A 205 8.42 -7.69 -28.76
C PRO A 205 8.38 -8.17 -27.28
N THR A 206 7.87 -9.39 -27.09
CA THR A 206 7.66 -10.20 -25.88
C THR A 206 8.87 -10.36 -24.94
N THR A 207 9.38 -9.28 -24.37
CA THR A 207 10.37 -9.33 -23.28
C THR A 207 9.91 -8.44 -22.15
N THR A 208 9.63 -9.04 -21.01
CA THR A 208 9.54 -8.34 -19.72
C THR A 208 10.75 -7.40 -19.63
N PRO A 209 10.56 -6.07 -19.51
CA PRO A 209 11.69 -5.17 -19.41
C PRO A 209 12.54 -5.55 -18.20
N PRO A 210 13.87 -5.42 -18.28
CA PRO A 210 14.73 -5.70 -17.14
C PRO A 210 14.35 -4.82 -15.94
N CYS A 211 14.45 -5.42 -14.76
CA CYS A 211 14.41 -4.72 -13.48
C CYS A 211 15.41 -3.55 -13.50
N GLY A 212 14.91 -2.32 -13.32
CA GLY A 212 15.70 -1.08 -13.45
C GLY A 212 15.22 -0.09 -14.53
N HIS A 213 14.21 -0.45 -15.33
CA HIS A 213 13.56 0.49 -16.23
C HIS A 213 12.71 1.50 -15.42
N PRO A 214 12.62 2.80 -15.78
CA PRO A 214 11.85 3.83 -15.06
C PRO A 214 10.34 3.58 -14.91
N LEU A 215 9.85 2.44 -15.41
CA LEU A 215 8.45 2.01 -15.36
C LEU A 215 8.24 0.76 -14.48
N TRP A 216 9.31 0.21 -13.90
CA TRP A 216 9.30 -1.06 -13.17
C TRP A 216 9.98 -0.94 -11.82
N VAL A 217 9.23 -1.28 -10.78
CA VAL A 217 9.74 -1.37 -9.40
C VAL A 217 10.18 -2.79 -9.12
N CYS A 218 11.37 -2.93 -8.56
CA CYS A 218 11.98 -4.22 -8.30
C CYS A 218 11.66 -4.69 -6.87
N PRO A 219 11.51 -6.00 -6.68
CA PRO A 219 11.51 -6.57 -5.34
C PRO A 219 12.79 -6.18 -4.57
N PRO A 220 12.69 -6.10 -3.23
CA PRO A 220 13.84 -5.94 -2.34
C PRO A 220 14.97 -6.92 -2.68
N GLY A 221 16.20 -6.42 -2.85
CA GLY A 221 17.39 -7.26 -3.09
C GLY A 221 17.57 -7.76 -4.53
N THR A 222 16.82 -7.21 -5.50
CA THR A 222 17.04 -7.48 -6.93
C THR A 222 17.48 -6.22 -7.66
N GLU A 223 18.68 -6.26 -8.25
CA GLU A 223 19.21 -5.22 -9.12
C GLU A 223 19.57 -5.82 -10.49
N GLY A 224 19.14 -5.17 -11.58
CA GLY A 224 19.54 -5.53 -12.94
C GLY A 224 18.74 -6.65 -13.64
N PRO A 225 19.08 -6.97 -14.90
CA PRO A 225 18.32 -7.91 -15.74
C PRO A 225 18.38 -9.34 -15.20
N GLN A 226 17.26 -9.90 -14.76
CA GLN A 226 17.15 -11.34 -14.46
C GLN A 226 16.35 -12.06 -15.54
N ARG A 227 16.92 -13.13 -16.10
CA ARG A 227 16.15 -14.16 -16.83
C ARG A 227 15.48 -15.05 -15.80
N GLY A 228 14.14 -15.11 -15.85
CA GLY A 228 13.36 -15.97 -14.95
C GLY A 228 13.74 -17.44 -15.08
N PRO A 229 13.63 -18.18 -13.97
CA PRO A 229 12.61 -19.22 -13.94
C PRO A 229 11.82 -19.22 -12.63
N GLY A 230 10.51 -19.52 -12.73
CA GLY A 230 9.70 -19.96 -11.59
C GLY A 230 8.91 -18.88 -10.84
N GLY A 231 7.78 -18.46 -11.40
CA GLY A 231 6.51 -18.35 -10.66
C GLY A 231 6.44 -17.47 -9.40
N ARG A 232 7.15 -16.34 -9.31
CA ARG A 232 6.91 -15.33 -8.26
C ARG A 232 6.29 -14.07 -8.87
N GLU A 233 5.11 -13.72 -8.38
CA GLU A 233 4.30 -12.56 -8.80
C GLU A 233 5.09 -11.26 -8.60
N TRP A 234 5.39 -10.56 -9.70
CA TRP A 234 6.16 -9.32 -9.68
C TRP A 234 5.27 -8.12 -9.32
N LEU A 235 5.67 -7.35 -8.30
CA LEU A 235 5.02 -6.10 -7.88
C LEU A 235 5.43 -4.97 -8.83
N SER A 236 4.80 -4.86 -10.00
CA SER A 236 4.89 -3.62 -10.79
C SER A 236 3.98 -2.55 -10.21
N HIS A 237 4.57 -1.39 -9.88
CA HIS A 237 3.82 -0.19 -9.56
C HIS A 237 3.55 0.56 -10.87
N GLY A 238 2.42 0.25 -11.50
CA GLY A 238 1.91 1.01 -12.63
C GLY A 238 1.09 2.20 -12.16
N TYR A 239 1.72 3.18 -11.51
CA TYR A 239 1.12 4.52 -11.49
C TYR A 239 1.34 5.13 -12.88
N PRO A 240 0.45 6.01 -13.37
CA PRO A 240 0.76 6.86 -14.52
C PRO A 240 1.90 7.87 -14.23
N PHE A 241 2.63 7.74 -13.13
CA PHE A 241 3.72 8.60 -12.70
C PHE A 241 4.78 7.73 -12.02
N GLY A 242 6.01 7.75 -12.52
CA GLY A 242 7.08 6.83 -12.11
C GLY A 242 7.46 7.02 -10.64
N ILE A 243 7.15 6.04 -9.79
CA ILE A 243 7.59 5.99 -8.39
C ILE A 243 8.12 4.59 -8.13
N ASN A 244 9.38 4.48 -7.66
CA ASN A 244 9.93 3.24 -7.13
C ASN A 244 9.50 3.10 -5.68
N VAL A 245 8.60 2.16 -5.40
CA VAL A 245 8.05 1.90 -4.06
C VAL A 245 8.36 0.47 -3.67
N SER A 246 9.34 0.26 -2.80
CA SER A 246 9.64 -1.07 -2.27
C SER A 246 9.16 -1.17 -0.82
N LEU A 247 8.39 -2.22 -0.52
CA LEU A 247 8.08 -2.63 0.86
C LEU A 247 8.99 -3.79 1.22
N GLN A 248 9.90 -3.60 2.18
CA GLN A 248 10.78 -4.67 2.67
C GLN A 248 10.35 -5.13 4.07
N THR A 249 10.42 -6.43 4.32
CA THR A 249 10.38 -6.99 5.67
C THR A 249 11.80 -7.04 6.22
N ALA A 250 12.04 -6.52 7.42
CA ALA A 250 13.37 -6.57 8.03
C ALA A 250 13.86 -8.03 8.19
N PRO A 251 15.15 -8.33 7.92
CA PRO A 251 15.71 -9.67 8.12
C PRO A 251 15.74 -10.08 9.60
N THR A 252 15.60 -11.37 9.85
CA THR A 252 15.78 -12.01 11.17
C THR A 252 17.27 -12.03 11.55
N ASN A 253 17.60 -11.68 12.79
CA ASN A 253 18.87 -12.07 13.41
C ASN A 253 18.83 -13.54 13.82
#